data_AF-J9F0L7-F1
#
_entry.id   AF-J9F0L7-F1
#
_cell.length_a   1.000
_cell.length_b   1.000
_cell.length_c   1.000
_cell.angle_alpha   90.00
_cell.angle_beta   90.00
_cell.angle_gamma   90.00
#
_symmetry.space_group_name_H-M   'P 1'
#
loop_
_entity.id
_entity.type
_entity.pdbx_description
1 polymer ?
#
loop_
_entity_poly.entity_id
_entity_poly.type
_entity_poly.pdbx_seq_one_letter_code
_entity_poly.pdbx_strand_id
1 'polypeptide(L)'
;MEGEIIGKLQTSAFQDCLQQCSKQKKCTAVNFLLGVQEDPVCLFIDRTKEGNESEMPIPESVIYSAVSFCFNQKLSSQCTDSTTWSFERFPNKDLIDDRFAENAEGTISLEKCLTSCLNGKQCRAVLYNEKAAHCRYLNVSIQNVHNAKKFFKRSVDVDLYENNCFPENLIMNIAQCQFIRMQSSGFTEIFDERIANVSSATECEQLCLTWDSGNCRYFTYHRGTHMCYLSHTSPRTLNKNPLQNYDLNLSSGDLEDCVQFKLKCKPDRMHIHGASLKMFSGTLMTKNNKIVSCEKKFFHVYEFDAEMMYNECGMQKALSPYLTFSNLVMLKEGSTELITVMDKLLKVVCRIHNDLEIPPVDQHLSFHFRIEDGNITKQMLAKNIQISPQLRSYVTQPRYTMEVMDVNRNPAEVVQIGDEGYLLLTLHEKPIKFSIIDLFARDTQSGKTFTIIDSD
;
A
#
# COMPACT_ATOMS: atom_id res chain seq x y z
N MET A 1 -5.27 17.20 29.10
CA MET A 1 -4.30 16.76 30.14
C MET A 1 -4.34 17.72 31.32
N GLU A 2 -4.07 17.23 32.53
CA GLU A 2 -3.98 18.01 33.77
C GLU A 2 -2.52 18.21 34.21
N GLY A 3 -2.23 19.33 34.88
CA GLY A 3 -0.91 19.73 35.39
C GLY A 3 -0.74 21.25 35.47
N GLU A 4 0.44 21.72 35.90
CA GLU A 4 0.77 23.15 35.93
C GLU A 4 0.88 23.70 34.50
N ILE A 5 0.16 24.79 34.19
CA ILE A 5 0.30 25.50 32.91
C ILE A 5 1.58 26.34 32.98
N ILE A 6 2.59 25.96 32.21
CA ILE A 6 3.91 26.61 32.20
C ILE A 6 4.09 27.59 31.04
N GLY A 7 3.15 27.62 30.10
CA GLY A 7 3.17 28.54 28.98
C GLY A 7 1.99 28.40 28.04
N LYS A 8 1.87 29.36 27.12
CA LYS A 8 0.84 29.40 26.09
C LYS A 8 1.42 29.86 24.75
N LEU A 9 0.85 29.39 23.66
CA LEU A 9 1.19 29.79 22.29
C LEU A 9 -0.08 29.92 21.47
N GLN A 10 -0.25 31.02 20.74
CA GLN A 10 -1.26 31.13 19.70
C GLN A 10 -0.68 30.54 18.41
N THR A 11 -1.36 29.56 17.84
CA THR A 11 -0.94 28.90 16.60
C THR A 11 -2.15 28.31 15.90
N SER A 12 -2.13 28.29 14.57
CA SER A 12 -3.12 27.61 13.73
C SER A 12 -2.81 26.13 13.49
N ALA A 13 -1.67 25.63 13.99
CA ALA A 13 -1.19 24.27 13.75
C ALA A 13 -0.87 23.53 15.05
N PHE A 14 -1.44 22.34 15.21
CA PHE A 14 -1.16 21.45 16.35
C PHE A 14 0.31 21.01 16.39
N GLN A 15 0.94 20.85 15.23
CA GLN A 15 2.36 20.46 15.17
C GLN A 15 3.28 21.50 15.85
N ASP A 16 2.98 22.79 15.75
CA ASP A 16 3.73 23.84 16.45
C ASP A 16 3.70 23.66 17.97
N CYS A 17 2.56 23.21 18.51
CA CYS A 17 2.45 22.87 19.94
C CYS A 17 3.50 21.85 20.35
N LEU A 18 3.56 20.76 19.60
CA LEU A 18 4.40 19.62 19.90
C LEU A 18 5.88 20.00 19.80
N GLN A 19 6.25 20.74 18.76
CA GLN A 19 7.61 21.20 18.54
C GLN A 19 8.08 22.23 19.58
N GLN A 20 7.20 23.11 20.05
CA GLN A 20 7.57 24.10 21.06
C GLN A 20 7.63 23.48 22.46
N CYS A 21 6.76 22.49 22.73
CA CYS A 21 6.83 21.71 23.96
C CYS A 21 8.12 20.89 24.04
N SER A 22 8.51 20.21 22.95
CA SER A 22 9.72 19.36 22.94
C SER A 22 11.02 20.12 23.20
N LYS A 23 11.06 21.43 22.90
CA LYS A 23 12.19 22.33 23.21
C LYS A 23 12.28 22.70 24.69
N GLN A 24 11.22 22.51 25.47
CA GLN A 24 11.13 22.91 26.87
C GLN A 24 11.24 21.70 27.80
N LYS A 25 12.29 21.65 28.62
CA LYS A 25 12.54 20.51 29.54
C LYS A 25 11.40 20.18 30.51
N LYS A 26 10.58 21.18 30.88
CA LYS A 26 9.46 21.02 31.82
C LYS A 26 8.13 20.69 31.13
N CYS A 27 8.05 20.84 29.80
CA CYS A 27 6.83 20.55 29.07
C CYS A 27 6.72 19.05 28.83
N THR A 28 5.74 18.42 29.47
CA THR A 28 5.51 16.97 29.40
C THR A 28 4.16 16.63 28.74
N ALA A 29 3.33 17.65 28.50
CA ALA A 29 2.08 17.54 27.78
C ALA A 29 1.66 18.87 27.16
N VAL A 30 0.72 18.79 26.22
CA VAL A 30 0.05 19.95 25.63
C VAL A 30 -1.45 19.74 25.58
N ASN A 31 -2.21 20.83 25.67
CA ASN A 31 -3.62 20.89 25.27
C ASN A 31 -3.75 21.90 24.12
N PHE A 32 -4.29 21.47 22.99
CA PHE A 32 -4.59 22.33 21.84
C PHE A 32 -6.08 22.66 21.83
N LEU A 33 -6.41 23.95 21.88
CA LEU A 33 -7.73 24.46 22.22
C LEU A 33 -8.28 25.37 21.13
N LEU A 34 -9.61 25.39 21.00
CA LEU A 34 -10.30 26.44 20.27
C LEU A 34 -10.11 27.77 20.99
N GLY A 35 -9.62 28.78 20.27
CA GLY A 35 -9.43 30.12 20.79
C GLY A 35 -10.72 30.92 20.84
N VAL A 36 -10.82 31.83 21.81
CA VAL A 36 -11.96 32.75 21.97
C VAL A 36 -11.91 33.91 20.96
N GLN A 37 -10.71 34.26 20.46
CA GLN A 37 -10.44 35.44 19.61
C GLN A 37 -9.87 35.06 18.23
N GLU A 38 -10.43 34.00 17.63
CA GLU A 38 -10.12 33.42 16.31
C GLU A 38 -8.94 32.46 16.24
N ASP A 39 -7.76 32.75 16.79
CA ASP A 39 -6.62 31.83 16.71
C ASP A 39 -6.62 30.76 17.81
N PRO A 40 -6.43 29.47 17.47
CA PRO A 40 -6.31 28.39 18.46
C PRO A 40 -5.18 28.64 19.43
N VAL A 41 -5.36 28.12 20.65
CA VAL A 41 -4.40 28.30 21.74
C VAL A 41 -3.84 26.96 22.15
N CYS A 42 -2.53 26.90 22.20
CA CYS A 42 -1.77 25.81 22.76
C CYS A 42 -1.38 26.12 24.20
N LEU A 43 -1.68 25.20 25.13
CA LEU A 43 -1.20 25.26 26.50
C LEU A 43 -0.10 24.23 26.72
N PHE A 44 1.03 24.66 27.29
CA PHE A 44 2.15 23.80 27.69
C PHE A 44 1.98 23.39 29.15
N ILE A 45 2.10 22.10 29.42
CA ILE A 45 1.73 21.51 30.71
C ILE A 45 2.90 20.73 31.30
N ASP A 46 3.19 20.98 32.57
CA ASP A 46 4.06 20.17 33.42
C ASP A 46 3.21 19.24 34.28
N ARG A 47 3.13 17.96 33.88
CA ARG A 47 2.40 16.90 34.59
C ARG A 47 3.06 16.46 35.89
N THR A 48 4.28 16.90 36.18
CA THR A 48 4.98 16.56 37.44
C THR A 48 4.53 17.41 38.61
N LYS A 49 3.73 18.45 38.34
CA LYS A 49 3.19 19.38 39.33
C LYS A 49 1.68 19.47 39.21
N GLU A 50 1.03 19.70 40.35
CA GLU A 50 -0.40 19.98 40.38
C GLU A 50 -0.70 21.34 39.75
N GLY A 51 -1.72 21.37 38.89
CA GLY A 51 -2.22 22.60 38.28
C GLY A 51 -3.34 23.23 39.10
N ASN A 52 -3.61 24.50 38.85
CA ASN A 52 -4.79 25.17 39.37
C ASN A 52 -6.01 24.77 38.52
N GLU A 53 -6.99 24.07 39.11
CA GLU A 53 -8.23 23.66 38.41
C GLU A 53 -8.97 24.85 37.77
N SER A 54 -8.89 26.03 38.38
CA SER A 54 -9.56 27.24 37.86
C SER A 54 -8.92 27.79 36.58
N GLU A 55 -7.67 27.41 36.30
CA GLU A 55 -6.93 27.83 35.10
C GLU A 55 -7.01 26.78 33.98
N MET A 56 -7.51 25.59 34.29
CA MET A 56 -7.63 24.51 33.30
C MET A 56 -8.68 24.83 32.25
N PRO A 57 -8.43 24.50 30.98
CA PRO A 57 -9.43 24.66 29.93
C PRO A 57 -10.64 23.78 30.19
N ILE A 58 -11.80 24.30 29.80
CA ILE A 58 -13.05 23.56 29.76
C ILE A 58 -12.87 22.38 28.78
N PRO A 59 -13.23 21.13 29.14
CA PRO A 59 -12.99 19.96 28.31
C PRO A 59 -13.49 20.09 26.87
N GLU A 60 -14.64 20.74 26.67
CA GLU A 60 -15.27 20.95 25.36
C GLU A 60 -14.48 21.89 24.43
N SER A 61 -13.57 22.73 24.96
CA SER A 61 -12.71 23.59 24.14
C SER A 61 -11.42 22.90 23.71
N VAL A 62 -11.09 21.74 24.28
CA VAL A 62 -9.89 20.96 23.96
C VAL A 62 -10.14 20.17 22.68
N ILE A 63 -9.42 20.51 21.61
CA ILE A 63 -9.41 19.75 20.36
C ILE A 63 -8.60 18.48 20.56
N TYR A 64 -7.34 18.64 20.97
CA TYR A 64 -6.40 17.53 21.18
C TYR A 64 -5.58 17.71 22.46
N SER A 65 -5.12 16.59 22.99
CA SER A 65 -4.21 16.50 24.13
C SER A 65 -3.08 15.55 23.76
N ALA A 66 -1.83 15.92 24.03
CA ALA A 66 -0.69 15.06 23.79
C ALA A 66 0.25 15.00 24.99
N VAL A 67 1.00 13.91 25.08
CA VAL A 67 1.94 13.62 26.16
C VAL A 67 3.27 13.23 25.55
N SER A 68 4.36 13.76 26.10
CA SER A 68 5.71 13.35 25.72
C SER A 68 6.02 11.95 26.25
N PHE A 69 6.63 11.13 25.41
CA PHE A 69 7.32 9.91 25.85
C PHE A 69 8.73 9.92 25.26
N CYS A 70 9.66 9.24 25.92
CA CYS A 70 11.02 9.12 25.43
C CYS A 70 11.18 7.81 24.65
N PHE A 71 12.00 7.84 23.60
CA PHE A 71 12.47 6.64 22.92
C PHE A 71 13.87 6.88 22.35
N ASN A 72 14.62 5.82 22.13
CA ASN A 72 15.98 5.94 21.63
C ASN A 72 15.98 6.19 20.10
N GLN A 73 16.18 7.44 19.70
CA GLN A 73 16.15 7.92 18.31
C GLN A 73 17.15 7.19 17.39
N LYS A 74 18.24 6.62 17.93
CA LYS A 74 19.22 5.85 17.13
C LYS A 74 18.66 4.54 16.55
N LEU A 75 17.52 4.05 17.03
CA LEU A 75 16.94 2.76 16.61
C LEU A 75 15.75 2.88 15.65
N SER A 76 15.07 4.03 15.57
CA SER A 76 13.88 4.18 14.74
C SER A 76 14.24 4.82 13.40
N SER A 77 14.30 4.01 12.35
CA SER A 77 14.42 4.51 10.97
C SER A 77 13.08 4.97 10.37
N GLN A 78 11.98 4.86 11.13
CA GLN A 78 10.62 5.02 10.62
C GLN A 78 9.98 6.38 10.99
N CYS A 79 10.25 6.93 12.17
CA CYS A 79 9.83 8.32 12.48
C CYS A 79 10.90 9.31 11.98
N THR A 80 10.52 10.23 11.10
CA THR A 80 11.37 11.37 10.72
C THR A 80 11.28 12.49 11.76
N ASP A 81 12.26 13.40 11.77
CA ASP A 81 12.25 14.58 12.65
C ASP A 81 11.05 15.52 12.40
N SER A 82 10.39 15.40 11.24
CA SER A 82 9.15 16.12 10.93
C SER A 82 7.91 15.55 11.65
N THR A 83 7.93 14.29 12.10
CA THR A 83 6.77 13.62 12.70
C THR A 83 6.90 13.57 14.23
N THR A 84 6.55 14.69 14.89
CA THR A 84 6.59 14.82 16.36
C THR A 84 5.49 14.01 17.06
N TRP A 85 4.39 13.72 16.38
CA TRP A 85 3.25 12.93 16.88
C TRP A 85 3.37 11.47 16.43
N SER A 86 4.02 10.64 17.25
CA SER A 86 4.34 9.25 16.88
C SER A 86 3.18 8.27 17.08
N PHE A 87 2.31 8.50 18.07
CA PHE A 87 1.21 7.59 18.38
C PHE A 87 -0.10 8.31 18.69
N GLU A 88 -1.21 7.73 18.25
CA GLU A 88 -2.56 8.14 18.62
C GLU A 88 -3.20 7.13 19.57
N ARG A 89 -3.77 7.60 20.69
CA ARG A 89 -4.38 6.73 21.70
C ARG A 89 -5.89 6.66 21.51
N PHE A 90 -6.37 5.44 21.30
CA PHE A 90 -7.78 5.09 21.31
C PHE A 90 -8.11 4.30 22.58
N PRO A 91 -8.69 4.95 23.60
CA PRO A 91 -8.95 4.29 24.86
C PRO A 91 -10.03 3.22 24.72
N ASN A 92 -9.96 2.21 25.58
CA ASN A 92 -11.01 1.18 25.71
C ASN A 92 -11.27 0.43 24.40
N LYS A 93 -10.21 0.11 23.65
CA LYS A 93 -10.27 -0.57 22.36
C LYS A 93 -9.42 -1.83 22.38
N ASP A 94 -9.99 -2.91 21.85
CA ASP A 94 -9.34 -4.21 21.73
C ASP A 94 -9.70 -4.86 20.40
N LEU A 95 -8.91 -5.84 19.98
CA LEU A 95 -9.08 -6.59 18.75
C LEU A 95 -10.19 -7.66 18.91
N ILE A 96 -10.91 -7.91 17.82
CA ILE A 96 -11.92 -8.97 17.74
C ILE A 96 -11.27 -10.32 17.43
N ASP A 97 -10.26 -10.33 16.55
CA ASP A 97 -9.60 -11.52 16.05
C ASP A 97 -8.09 -11.42 16.27
N ASP A 98 -7.55 -12.23 17.18
CA ASP A 98 -6.14 -12.19 17.60
C ASP A 98 -5.15 -12.56 16.48
N ARG A 99 -5.59 -13.02 15.30
CA ARG A 99 -4.70 -13.30 14.17
C ARG A 99 -3.95 -12.08 13.63
N PHE A 100 -4.42 -10.88 13.94
CA PHE A 100 -3.77 -9.63 13.55
C PHE A 100 -2.80 -9.10 14.63
N ALA A 101 -2.62 -9.85 15.72
CA ALA A 101 -1.81 -9.47 16.86
C ALA A 101 -0.71 -10.50 17.15
N GLU A 102 0.46 -10.00 17.54
CA GLU A 102 1.57 -10.77 18.09
C GLU A 102 1.79 -10.35 19.54
N ASN A 103 1.89 -11.31 20.47
CA ASN A 103 2.13 -11.00 21.88
C ASN A 103 3.60 -10.65 22.12
N ALA A 104 3.85 -9.60 22.89
CA ALA A 104 5.17 -9.33 23.42
C ALA A 104 5.58 -10.41 24.44
N GLU A 105 6.87 -10.68 24.54
CA GLU A 105 7.40 -11.60 25.55
C GLU A 105 7.39 -10.96 26.95
N GLY A 106 6.62 -11.58 27.85
CA GLY A 106 6.55 -11.19 29.26
C GLY A 106 5.87 -9.84 29.51
N THR A 107 6.00 -9.35 30.75
CA THR A 107 5.48 -8.05 31.16
C THR A 107 6.40 -6.93 30.68
N ILE A 108 5.84 -5.89 30.08
CA ILE A 108 6.56 -4.81 29.43
C ILE A 108 5.91 -3.47 29.75
N SER A 109 6.70 -2.41 29.93
CA SER A 109 6.15 -1.07 30.10
C SER A 109 5.56 -0.52 28.80
N LEU A 110 4.62 0.42 28.89
CA LEU A 110 4.06 1.10 27.72
C LEU A 110 5.16 1.71 26.83
N GLU A 111 6.10 2.43 27.42
CA GLU A 111 7.21 3.06 26.67
C GLU A 111 8.04 2.04 25.88
N LYS A 112 8.35 0.89 26.48
CA LYS A 112 9.09 -0.19 25.81
C LYS A 112 8.22 -0.88 24.75
N CYS A 113 6.91 -1.01 24.98
CA CYS A 113 5.94 -1.53 24.01
C CYS A 113 5.87 -0.61 22.76
N LEU A 114 5.68 0.70 22.95
CA LEU A 114 5.67 1.70 21.86
C LEU A 114 7.01 1.73 21.11
N THR A 115 8.13 1.75 21.83
CA THR A 115 9.48 1.75 21.22
C THR A 115 9.72 0.49 20.38
N SER A 116 9.27 -0.67 20.85
CA SER A 116 9.41 -1.92 20.09
C SER A 116 8.55 -1.90 18.83
N CYS A 117 7.36 -1.30 18.88
CA CYS A 117 6.51 -1.11 17.71
C CYS A 117 7.17 -0.22 16.65
N LEU A 118 7.77 0.91 17.04
CA LEU A 118 8.49 1.79 16.11
C LEU A 118 9.65 1.07 15.37
N ASN A 119 10.26 0.08 16.01
CA ASN A 119 11.33 -0.72 15.41
C ASN A 119 10.81 -1.87 14.54
N GLY A 120 9.54 -2.26 14.71
CA GLY A 120 8.91 -3.35 13.98
C GLY A 120 8.49 -2.93 12.57
N LYS A 121 8.87 -3.71 11.55
CA LYS A 121 8.52 -3.40 10.15
C LYS A 121 7.03 -3.57 9.82
N GLN A 122 6.28 -4.29 10.65
CA GLN A 122 4.86 -4.59 10.42
C GLN A 122 3.96 -4.05 11.54
N CYS A 123 4.52 -3.30 12.50
CA CYS A 123 3.75 -2.81 13.64
C CYS A 123 3.03 -1.50 13.31
N ARG A 124 1.75 -1.61 12.98
CA ARG A 124 0.87 -0.47 12.66
C ARG A 124 0.14 0.06 13.88
N ALA A 125 -0.03 -0.75 14.92
CA ALA A 125 -0.59 -0.33 16.20
C ALA A 125 -0.13 -1.26 17.32
N VAL A 126 -0.43 -0.88 18.56
CA VAL A 126 -0.16 -1.68 19.76
C VAL A 126 -1.37 -1.67 20.67
N LEU A 127 -1.71 -2.83 21.22
CA LEU A 127 -2.69 -2.95 22.29
C LEU A 127 -1.95 -3.12 23.61
N TYR A 128 -2.27 -2.26 24.57
CA TYR A 128 -1.61 -2.27 25.87
C TYR A 128 -2.64 -2.38 26.99
N ASN A 129 -2.42 -3.34 27.89
CA ASN A 129 -3.16 -3.47 29.14
C ASN A 129 -2.30 -2.93 30.28
N GLU A 130 -2.73 -1.81 30.86
CA GLU A 130 -1.96 -1.12 31.91
C GLU A 130 -1.87 -1.95 33.20
N LYS A 131 -2.94 -2.65 33.59
CA LYS A 131 -2.99 -3.46 34.81
C LYS A 131 -2.12 -4.71 34.73
N ALA A 132 -2.12 -5.35 33.57
CA ALA A 132 -1.35 -6.58 33.33
C ALA A 132 0.08 -6.30 32.84
N ALA A 133 0.40 -5.05 32.50
CA ALA A 133 1.62 -4.68 31.79
C ALA A 133 1.87 -5.56 30.55
N HIS A 134 0.79 -5.85 29.81
CA HIS A 134 0.80 -6.76 28.66
C HIS A 134 0.67 -5.98 27.36
N CYS A 135 1.49 -6.33 26.37
CA CYS A 135 1.56 -5.66 25.07
C CYS A 135 1.31 -6.65 23.93
N ARG A 136 0.55 -6.21 22.93
CA ARG A 136 0.36 -6.92 21.66
C ARG A 136 0.65 -5.97 20.49
N TYR A 137 1.50 -6.39 19.56
CA TYR A 137 1.82 -5.67 18.34
C TYR A 137 0.83 -6.04 17.25
N LEU A 138 0.25 -5.05 16.57
CA LEU A 138 -0.79 -5.26 15.56
C LEU A 138 -0.29 -4.87 14.17
N ASN A 139 -0.66 -5.68 13.18
CA ASN A 139 -0.49 -5.33 11.77
C ASN A 139 -1.71 -4.59 11.17
N VAL A 140 -2.66 -4.21 12.02
CA VAL A 140 -3.87 -3.44 11.70
C VAL A 140 -4.04 -2.28 12.68
N SER A 141 -4.75 -1.24 12.26
CA SER A 141 -5.11 -0.08 13.07
C SER A 141 -6.53 0.39 12.71
N ILE A 142 -7.04 1.38 13.44
CA ILE A 142 -8.41 1.88 13.21
C ILE A 142 -8.55 2.51 11.83
N GLN A 143 -7.49 3.15 11.36
CA GLN A 143 -7.53 4.01 10.17
C GLN A 143 -7.17 3.27 8.89
N ASN A 144 -6.43 2.17 9.00
CA ASN A 144 -6.01 1.36 7.87
C ASN A 144 -7.00 0.22 7.55
N VAL A 145 -8.23 0.27 8.09
CA VAL A 145 -9.32 -0.65 7.73
C VAL A 145 -10.56 0.15 7.35
N HIS A 146 -11.34 -0.33 6.39
CA HIS A 146 -12.57 0.38 5.97
C HIS A 146 -13.66 0.38 7.04
N ASN A 147 -13.73 -0.67 7.86
CA ASN A 147 -14.74 -0.79 8.91
C ASN A 147 -14.09 -1.23 10.23
N ALA A 148 -13.68 -0.25 11.03
CA ALA A 148 -13.08 -0.49 12.34
C ALA A 148 -13.94 -1.37 13.26
N LYS A 149 -15.28 -1.37 13.13
CA LYS A 149 -16.18 -2.21 13.95
C LYS A 149 -16.05 -3.71 13.65
N LYS A 150 -15.50 -4.09 12.49
CA LYS A 150 -15.23 -5.51 12.15
C LYS A 150 -13.94 -6.03 12.78
N PHE A 151 -13.01 -5.14 13.11
CA PHE A 151 -11.70 -5.49 13.64
C PHE A 151 -11.59 -5.20 15.14
N PHE A 152 -12.28 -4.17 15.63
CA PHE A 152 -12.13 -3.67 16.99
C PHE A 152 -13.45 -3.64 17.75
N LYS A 153 -13.37 -4.04 19.02
CA LYS A 153 -14.44 -4.00 20.02
C LYS A 153 -14.07 -3.05 21.16
N ARG A 154 -15.06 -2.73 21.99
CA ARG A 154 -14.83 -2.00 23.24
C ARG A 154 -14.18 -2.94 24.26
N SER A 155 -13.23 -2.43 25.03
CA SER A 155 -12.57 -3.11 26.14
C SER A 155 -12.49 -2.20 27.36
N VAL A 156 -12.40 -2.76 28.56
CA VAL A 156 -12.33 -1.96 29.79
C VAL A 156 -10.88 -1.65 30.17
N ASP A 157 -9.97 -2.59 29.94
CA ASP A 157 -8.60 -2.54 30.48
C ASP A 157 -7.52 -2.44 29.39
N VAL A 158 -7.92 -2.33 28.12
CA VAL A 158 -7.02 -2.30 26.98
C VAL A 158 -7.23 -1.03 26.18
N ASP A 159 -6.13 -0.36 25.87
CA ASP A 159 -6.07 0.77 24.97
C ASP A 159 -5.29 0.42 23.71
N LEU A 160 -5.70 1.02 22.59
CA LEU A 160 -4.99 0.92 21.32
C LEU A 160 -4.16 2.19 21.09
N TYR A 161 -2.92 1.99 20.68
CA TYR A 161 -2.00 3.06 20.28
C TYR A 161 -1.63 2.86 18.81
N GLU A 162 -2.15 3.69 17.92
CA GLU A 162 -1.89 3.64 16.48
C GLU A 162 -0.54 4.29 16.17
N ASN A 163 0.30 3.63 15.37
CA ASN A 163 1.63 4.12 14.98
C ASN A 163 1.51 5.06 13.77
N ASN A 164 1.72 6.35 13.98
CA ASN A 164 1.67 7.37 12.92
C ASN A 164 2.99 7.49 12.13
N CYS A 165 4.06 6.85 12.60
CA CYS A 165 5.35 6.82 11.91
C CYS A 165 5.51 5.61 10.98
N PHE A 166 4.47 4.79 10.81
CA PHE A 166 4.57 3.63 9.93
C PHE A 166 4.80 4.11 8.48
N PRO A 167 5.90 3.70 7.81
CA PRO A 167 6.23 4.19 6.48
C PRO A 167 5.25 3.61 5.47
N GLU A 168 4.34 4.45 5.00
CA GLU A 168 3.50 4.10 3.86
C GLU A 168 4.30 4.37 2.59
N ASN A 169 4.73 3.31 1.91
CA ASN A 169 5.46 3.39 0.63
C ASN A 169 4.55 3.82 -0.54
N LEU A 170 3.54 4.63 -0.25
CA LEU A 170 2.49 5.07 -1.16
C LEU A 170 2.71 6.54 -1.49
N ILE A 171 2.62 6.85 -2.78
CA ILE A 171 2.60 8.25 -3.22
C ILE A 171 1.17 8.77 -2.99
N MET A 172 1.01 9.80 -2.18
CA MET A 172 -0.28 10.47 -1.99
C MET A 172 -0.47 11.56 -3.03
N ASN A 173 -1.38 11.33 -3.98
CA ASN A 173 -1.81 12.34 -4.94
C ASN A 173 -3.24 12.04 -5.43
N ILE A 174 -3.80 12.98 -6.19
CA ILE A 174 -5.18 12.92 -6.68
C ILE A 174 -5.43 11.70 -7.60
N ALA A 175 -4.41 11.15 -8.26
CA ALA A 175 -4.56 10.00 -9.14
C ALA A 175 -4.65 8.66 -8.37
N GLN A 176 -4.06 8.59 -7.17
CA GLN A 176 -4.00 7.38 -6.36
C GLN A 176 -4.99 7.41 -5.20
N CYS A 177 -5.27 8.59 -4.67
CA CYS A 177 -6.12 8.80 -3.50
C CYS A 177 -7.53 9.26 -3.89
N GLN A 178 -8.51 8.77 -3.15
CA GLN A 178 -9.91 9.09 -3.36
C GLN A 178 -10.54 9.70 -2.11
N PHE A 179 -11.17 10.87 -2.28
CA PHE A 179 -12.00 11.49 -1.25
C PHE A 179 -13.49 11.27 -1.51
N ILE A 180 -14.24 10.97 -0.44
CA ILE A 180 -15.69 11.10 -0.42
C ILE A 180 -16.01 12.55 -0.09
N ARG A 181 -16.44 13.31 -1.10
CA ARG A 181 -16.69 14.75 -1.00
C ARG A 181 -18.11 15.02 -0.55
N MET A 182 -18.26 15.98 0.35
CA MET A 182 -19.54 16.47 0.84
C MET A 182 -19.63 17.97 0.61
N GLN A 183 -20.81 18.40 0.17
CA GLN A 183 -21.14 19.81 0.00
C GLN A 183 -21.97 20.27 1.19
N SER A 184 -21.85 21.55 1.52
CA SER A 184 -22.62 22.22 2.56
C SER A 184 -22.49 21.60 3.96
N SER A 185 -21.36 20.97 4.25
CA SER A 185 -21.08 20.31 5.54
C SER A 185 -19.58 20.12 5.77
N GLY A 186 -19.19 20.10 7.04
CA GLY A 186 -17.79 19.90 7.45
C GLY A 186 -17.56 20.12 8.93
N PHE A 187 -16.29 19.99 9.36
CA PHE A 187 -15.87 20.32 10.72
C PHE A 187 -14.90 21.51 10.68
N THR A 188 -15.23 22.57 11.41
CA THR A 188 -14.36 23.73 11.64
C THR A 188 -13.83 23.80 13.07
N GLU A 189 -14.33 22.94 13.95
CA GLU A 189 -13.99 22.86 15.38
C GLU A 189 -12.98 21.76 15.69
N ILE A 190 -12.78 20.81 14.77
CA ILE A 190 -11.82 19.70 14.91
C ILE A 190 -10.92 19.73 13.70
N PHE A 191 -9.67 20.11 13.94
CA PHE A 191 -8.64 20.23 12.93
C PHE A 191 -7.28 20.20 13.59
N ASP A 192 -6.29 19.85 12.78
CA ASP A 192 -4.89 19.82 13.14
C ASP A 192 -4.18 21.07 12.64
N GLU A 193 -4.54 21.54 11.45
CA GLU A 193 -4.00 22.76 10.88
C GLU A 193 -5.09 23.57 10.19
N ARG A 194 -5.01 24.89 10.39
CA ARG A 194 -5.88 25.86 9.73
C ARG A 194 -5.05 26.78 8.83
N ILE A 195 -5.38 26.76 7.54
CA ILE A 195 -4.68 27.48 6.47
C ILE A 195 -5.61 28.56 5.89
N ALA A 196 -5.13 29.80 5.84
CA ALA A 196 -5.88 30.93 5.29
C ALA A 196 -5.60 31.14 3.79
N ASN A 197 -6.44 31.96 3.14
CA ASN A 197 -6.30 32.38 1.74
C ASN A 197 -6.30 31.23 0.72
N VAL A 198 -7.00 30.13 1.03
CA VAL A 198 -7.18 29.01 0.10
C VAL A 198 -8.29 29.34 -0.89
N SER A 199 -8.02 29.19 -2.18
CA SER A 199 -8.93 29.63 -3.25
C SER A 199 -10.14 28.73 -3.44
N SER A 200 -9.99 27.42 -3.14
CA SER A 200 -11.02 26.43 -3.45
C SER A 200 -10.92 25.15 -2.60
N ALA A 201 -12.01 24.37 -2.60
CA ALA A 201 -12.02 23.05 -1.97
C ALA A 201 -11.01 22.08 -2.62
N THR A 202 -10.76 22.22 -3.93
CA THR A 202 -9.77 21.40 -4.65
C THR A 202 -8.35 21.72 -4.20
N GLU A 203 -8.04 23.00 -3.96
CA GLU A 203 -6.74 23.38 -3.41
C GLU A 203 -6.59 22.88 -1.96
N CYS A 204 -7.64 22.97 -1.14
CA CYS A 204 -7.64 22.41 0.22
C CYS A 204 -7.42 20.87 0.22
N GLU A 205 -8.00 20.16 -0.74
CA GLU A 205 -7.76 18.72 -0.95
C GLU A 205 -6.30 18.43 -1.33
N GLN A 206 -5.71 19.25 -2.21
CA GLN A 206 -4.30 19.13 -2.59
C GLN A 206 -3.39 19.37 -1.39
N LEU A 207 -3.67 20.41 -0.60
CA LEU A 207 -2.93 20.71 0.62
C LEU A 207 -2.98 19.54 1.61
N CYS A 208 -4.15 18.89 1.76
CA CYS A 208 -4.30 17.67 2.56
C CYS A 208 -3.37 16.54 2.07
N LEU A 209 -3.32 16.28 0.76
CA LEU A 209 -2.48 15.22 0.19
C LEU A 209 -0.98 15.49 0.27
N THR A 210 -0.57 16.76 0.29
CA THR A 210 0.85 17.17 0.37
C THR A 210 1.25 17.64 1.76
N TRP A 211 0.39 17.42 2.77
CA TRP A 211 0.65 17.87 4.13
C TRP A 211 1.77 17.04 4.76
N ASP A 212 2.86 17.69 5.15
CA ASP A 212 4.07 17.06 5.67
C ASP A 212 4.10 16.97 7.21
N SER A 213 3.22 17.72 7.86
CA SER A 213 3.16 17.84 9.32
C SER A 213 2.28 16.76 9.97
N GLY A 214 1.60 15.93 9.18
CA GLY A 214 0.79 14.82 9.66
C GLY A 214 0.13 14.00 8.55
N ASN A 215 -0.62 12.97 8.95
CA ASN A 215 -1.34 12.08 8.02
C ASN A 215 -2.74 12.64 7.76
N CYS A 216 -2.91 13.52 6.77
CA CYS A 216 -4.23 14.11 6.50
C CYS A 216 -5.24 13.04 6.04
N ARG A 217 -6.38 12.97 6.72
CA ARG A 217 -7.48 12.04 6.40
C ARG A 217 -8.79 12.76 6.12
N TYR A 218 -8.90 14.02 6.52
CA TYR A 218 -10.10 14.81 6.33
C TYR A 218 -9.73 16.27 6.07
N PHE A 219 -10.48 16.92 5.19
CA PHE A 219 -10.38 18.37 5.02
C PHE A 219 -11.76 19.01 5.06
N THR A 220 -11.81 20.26 5.49
CA THR A 220 -12.97 21.15 5.36
C THR A 220 -12.53 22.49 4.80
N TYR A 221 -13.20 22.98 3.77
CA TYR A 221 -12.99 24.29 3.16
C TYR A 221 -14.22 25.16 3.39
N HIS A 222 -14.00 26.37 3.91
CA HIS A 222 -15.03 27.38 4.12
C HIS A 222 -14.94 28.48 3.07
N ARG A 223 -15.90 28.50 2.13
CA ARG A 223 -15.93 29.41 0.97
C ARG A 223 -16.00 30.88 1.33
N GLY A 224 -16.70 31.24 2.41
CA GLY A 224 -16.90 32.64 2.79
C GLY A 224 -15.68 33.28 3.46
N THR A 225 -14.78 32.47 4.03
CA THR A 225 -13.59 32.95 4.76
C THR A 225 -12.29 32.53 4.09
N HIS A 226 -12.36 31.72 3.03
CA HIS A 226 -11.19 31.15 2.35
C HIS A 226 -10.27 30.35 3.29
N MET A 227 -10.86 29.71 4.30
CA MET A 227 -10.14 28.91 5.29
C MET A 227 -10.22 27.42 4.95
N CYS A 228 -9.08 26.75 5.00
CA CYS A 228 -8.95 25.30 4.89
C CYS A 228 -8.56 24.73 6.25
N TYR A 229 -9.25 23.66 6.66
CA TYR A 229 -9.06 22.95 7.90
C TYR A 229 -8.62 21.53 7.54
N LEU A 230 -7.38 21.17 7.88
CA LEU A 230 -6.82 19.85 7.65
C LEU A 230 -6.91 19.04 8.94
N SER A 231 -7.24 17.75 8.84
CA SER A 231 -7.25 16.87 10.00
C SER A 231 -6.75 15.46 9.73
N HIS A 232 -6.08 14.88 10.72
CA HIS A 232 -5.73 13.47 10.76
C HIS A 232 -6.92 12.57 11.17
N THR A 233 -7.97 13.14 11.75
CA THR A 233 -9.17 12.42 12.16
C THR A 233 -10.25 12.51 11.08
N SER A 234 -10.88 11.37 10.80
CA SER A 234 -12.06 11.31 9.94
C SER A 234 -13.34 11.34 10.77
N PRO A 235 -14.49 11.74 10.19
CA PRO A 235 -15.79 11.65 10.84
C PRO A 235 -16.10 10.25 11.40
N ARG A 236 -15.62 9.21 10.69
CA ARG A 236 -15.75 7.80 11.07
C ARG A 236 -15.03 7.49 12.39
N THR A 237 -13.83 8.05 12.55
CA THR A 237 -13.01 7.89 13.76
C THR A 237 -13.65 8.59 14.95
N LEU A 238 -14.14 9.80 14.71
CA LEU A 238 -14.83 10.62 15.71
C LEU A 238 -16.22 10.09 16.08
N ASN A 239 -16.77 9.14 15.31
CA ASN A 239 -18.18 8.74 15.35
C ASN A 239 -19.13 9.95 15.26
N LYS A 240 -18.76 10.97 14.49
CA LYS A 240 -19.56 12.18 14.25
C LYS A 240 -20.07 12.19 12.82
N ASN A 241 -21.27 12.71 12.61
CA ASN A 241 -21.84 12.89 11.28
C ASN A 241 -21.60 14.33 10.80
N PRO A 242 -20.81 14.56 9.74
CA PRO A 242 -20.55 15.91 9.22
C PRO A 242 -21.81 16.67 8.83
N LEU A 243 -22.87 15.95 8.42
CA LEU A 243 -24.14 16.54 8.01
C LEU A 243 -24.90 17.22 9.18
N GLN A 244 -24.50 16.96 10.43
CA GLN A 244 -25.05 17.69 11.58
C GLN A 244 -24.59 19.15 11.60
N ASN A 245 -23.44 19.45 10.98
CA ASN A 245 -22.89 20.80 10.84
C ASN A 245 -23.16 21.31 9.42
N TYR A 246 -24.44 21.54 9.14
CA TYR A 246 -24.86 22.06 7.84
C TYR A 246 -24.53 23.55 7.71
N ASP A 247 -23.76 23.90 6.69
CA ASP A 247 -23.47 25.28 6.30
C ASP A 247 -23.18 25.32 4.80
N LEU A 248 -23.93 26.14 4.06
CA LEU A 248 -23.81 26.32 2.62
C LEU A 248 -22.41 26.71 2.14
N ASN A 249 -21.61 27.35 3.00
CA ASN A 249 -20.25 27.76 2.70
C ASN A 249 -19.22 26.63 2.87
N LEU A 250 -19.58 25.51 3.50
CA LEU A 250 -18.66 24.41 3.74
C LEU A 250 -18.61 23.43 2.57
N SER A 251 -17.41 22.92 2.30
CA SER A 251 -17.17 21.75 1.46
C SER A 251 -16.10 20.91 2.13
N SER A 252 -16.33 19.61 2.27
CA SER A 252 -15.38 18.73 2.94
C SER A 252 -15.10 17.46 2.14
N GLY A 253 -14.06 16.74 2.53
CA GLY A 253 -13.71 15.44 1.96
C GLY A 253 -13.11 14.50 2.99
N ASP A 254 -13.59 13.26 3.02
CA ASP A 254 -13.04 12.16 3.82
C ASP A 254 -12.19 11.24 2.93
N LEU A 255 -10.93 11.03 3.30
CA LEU A 255 -9.99 10.19 2.57
C LEU A 255 -10.45 8.74 2.69
N GLU A 256 -10.88 8.19 1.55
CA GLU A 256 -11.37 6.83 1.51
C GLU A 256 -10.23 5.83 1.40
N ASP A 257 -9.42 5.90 0.35
CA ASP A 257 -8.27 5.02 0.19
C ASP A 257 -7.28 5.64 -0.81
N CYS A 258 -6.02 5.23 -0.70
CA CYS A 258 -4.99 5.50 -1.69
C CYS A 258 -4.46 4.17 -2.22
N VAL A 259 -4.68 3.91 -3.52
CA VAL A 259 -4.23 2.67 -4.17
C VAL A 259 -3.24 2.98 -5.28
N GLN A 260 -2.04 2.46 -5.14
CA GLN A 260 -0.99 2.55 -6.15
C GLN A 260 -0.89 1.25 -6.93
N PHE A 261 -0.87 1.35 -8.26
CA PHE A 261 -0.66 0.21 -9.14
C PHE A 261 0.67 0.34 -9.88
N LYS A 262 1.34 -0.78 -10.07
CA LYS A 262 2.53 -0.94 -10.92
C LYS A 262 2.27 -2.09 -11.89
N LEU A 263 2.49 -1.83 -13.18
CA LEU A 263 2.30 -2.81 -14.24
C LEU A 263 3.67 -3.20 -14.82
N LYS A 264 3.98 -4.49 -14.81
CA LYS A 264 5.11 -5.07 -15.55
C LYS A 264 4.55 -5.93 -16.68
N CYS A 265 5.01 -5.69 -17.91
CA CYS A 265 4.60 -6.46 -19.07
C CYS A 265 5.72 -7.42 -19.45
N LYS A 266 5.52 -8.72 -19.20
CA LYS A 266 6.40 -9.80 -19.67
C LYS A 266 5.92 -10.27 -21.07
N PRO A 267 6.67 -11.12 -21.80
CA PRO A 267 6.32 -11.54 -23.15
C PRO A 267 5.01 -12.33 -23.27
N ASP A 268 4.69 -13.16 -22.28
CA ASP A 268 3.53 -14.07 -22.26
C ASP A 268 2.40 -13.63 -21.30
N ARG A 269 2.72 -12.75 -20.35
CA ARG A 269 1.84 -12.32 -19.26
C ARG A 269 2.09 -10.88 -18.83
N MET A 270 1.11 -10.31 -18.12
CA MET A 270 1.32 -9.11 -17.34
C MET A 270 1.32 -9.42 -15.84
N HIS A 271 2.13 -8.68 -15.09
CA HIS A 271 2.16 -8.69 -13.64
C HIS A 271 1.65 -7.34 -13.12
N ILE A 272 0.56 -7.37 -12.37
CA ILE A 272 -0.03 -6.21 -11.71
C ILE A 272 0.28 -6.33 -10.23
N HIS A 273 1.08 -5.39 -9.75
CA HIS A 273 1.31 -5.17 -8.33
C HIS A 273 0.47 -3.97 -7.88
N GLY A 274 -0.27 -4.12 -6.78
CA GLY A 274 -1.00 -3.04 -6.15
C GLY A 274 -0.67 -2.93 -4.68
N ALA A 275 -0.60 -1.71 -4.18
CA ALA A 275 -0.46 -1.39 -2.76
C ALA A 275 -1.60 -0.44 -2.37
N SER A 276 -2.26 -0.73 -1.25
CA SER A 276 -3.34 0.10 -0.70
C SER A 276 -2.97 0.59 0.70
N LEU A 277 -3.40 1.83 0.99
CA LEU A 277 -3.32 2.45 2.30
C LEU A 277 -4.15 1.65 3.32
N LYS A 278 -5.32 1.17 2.89
CA LYS A 278 -6.21 0.35 3.71
C LYS A 278 -6.08 -1.14 3.40
N MET A 279 -6.43 -1.95 4.38
CA MET A 279 -6.42 -3.39 4.24
C MET A 279 -7.50 -3.82 3.24
N PHE A 280 -7.06 -4.37 2.12
CA PHE A 280 -7.90 -4.82 1.04
C PHE A 280 -8.38 -6.25 1.26
N SER A 281 -9.66 -6.50 0.99
CA SER A 281 -10.26 -7.83 0.91
C SER A 281 -11.27 -7.87 -0.22
N GLY A 282 -10.97 -8.62 -1.26
CA GLY A 282 -11.74 -8.53 -2.49
C GLY A 282 -11.09 -9.29 -3.63
N THR A 283 -11.39 -8.88 -4.85
CA THR A 283 -10.99 -9.60 -6.06
C THR A 283 -10.45 -8.66 -7.12
N LEU A 284 -9.41 -9.10 -7.81
CA LEU A 284 -8.89 -8.46 -9.01
C LEU A 284 -9.31 -9.34 -10.20
N MET A 285 -10.03 -8.75 -11.16
CA MET A 285 -10.58 -9.49 -12.27
C MET A 285 -10.36 -8.79 -13.61
N THR A 286 -10.12 -9.57 -14.67
CA THR A 286 -10.17 -9.05 -16.03
C THR A 286 -11.59 -9.13 -16.57
N LYS A 287 -12.08 -8.02 -17.12
CA LYS A 287 -13.45 -7.92 -17.61
C LYS A 287 -13.47 -7.50 -19.06
N ASN A 288 -13.94 -8.40 -19.92
CA ASN A 288 -14.25 -8.08 -21.31
C ASN A 288 -15.77 -8.20 -21.50
N ASN A 289 -16.44 -7.06 -21.70
CA ASN A 289 -17.90 -6.97 -21.67
C ASN A 289 -18.50 -7.52 -20.35
N LYS A 290 -19.46 -8.46 -20.43
CA LYS A 290 -20.10 -9.11 -19.26
C LYS A 290 -19.37 -10.38 -18.81
N ILE A 291 -18.25 -10.74 -19.44
CA ILE A 291 -17.54 -11.98 -19.19
C ILE A 291 -16.28 -11.68 -18.37
N VAL A 292 -16.16 -12.35 -17.23
CA VAL A 292 -14.94 -12.38 -16.41
C VAL A 292 -14.05 -13.48 -16.96
N SER A 293 -12.80 -13.17 -17.32
CA SER A 293 -11.87 -14.15 -17.90
C SER A 293 -10.89 -14.70 -16.87
N CYS A 294 -10.32 -13.81 -16.03
CA CYS A 294 -9.45 -14.18 -14.91
C CYS A 294 -9.92 -13.49 -13.64
N GLU A 295 -9.81 -14.19 -12.51
CA GLU A 295 -10.13 -13.67 -11.19
C GLU A 295 -9.09 -14.14 -10.17
N LYS A 296 -8.57 -13.20 -9.38
CA LYS A 296 -7.70 -13.48 -8.24
C LYS A 296 -8.33 -12.89 -6.98
N LYS A 297 -8.44 -13.69 -5.92
CA LYS A 297 -8.99 -13.27 -4.63
C LYS A 297 -7.88 -12.95 -3.64
N PHE A 298 -8.10 -11.93 -2.84
CA PHE A 298 -7.20 -11.46 -1.80
C PHE A 298 -7.95 -11.29 -0.49
N PHE A 299 -7.30 -11.64 0.62
CA PHE A 299 -7.91 -11.61 1.94
C PHE A 299 -6.97 -10.90 2.91
N HIS A 300 -7.40 -9.76 3.43
CA HIS A 300 -6.71 -8.98 4.44
C HIS A 300 -5.25 -8.64 4.09
N VAL A 301 -5.04 -8.03 2.92
CA VAL A 301 -3.70 -7.67 2.42
C VAL A 301 -3.57 -6.17 2.19
N TYR A 302 -2.37 -5.62 2.37
CA TYR A 302 -2.03 -4.25 1.97
C TYR A 302 -1.38 -4.20 0.59
N GLU A 303 -0.72 -5.29 0.19
CA GLU A 303 -0.09 -5.46 -1.10
C GLU A 303 -0.69 -6.68 -1.78
N PHE A 304 -0.94 -6.58 -3.08
CA PHE A 304 -1.54 -7.65 -3.87
C PHE A 304 -0.87 -7.75 -5.23
N ASP A 305 -0.51 -8.97 -5.59
CA ASP A 305 0.16 -9.30 -6.84
C ASP A 305 -0.68 -10.28 -7.66
N ALA A 306 -0.82 -10.00 -8.94
CA ALA A 306 -1.54 -10.85 -9.88
C ALA A 306 -0.78 -10.97 -11.20
N GLU A 307 -0.49 -12.20 -11.59
CA GLU A 307 -0.06 -12.54 -12.94
C GLU A 307 -1.28 -12.90 -13.79
N MET A 308 -1.32 -12.36 -15.02
CA MET A 308 -2.41 -12.55 -15.96
C MET A 308 -1.84 -12.88 -17.34
N MET A 309 -2.04 -14.12 -17.77
CA MET A 309 -1.62 -14.60 -19.08
C MET A 309 -2.41 -13.90 -20.19
N TYR A 310 -1.72 -13.39 -21.22
CA TYR A 310 -2.40 -12.62 -22.26
C TYR A 310 -3.47 -13.42 -23.02
N ASN A 311 -3.20 -14.71 -23.26
CA ASN A 311 -4.06 -15.58 -24.06
C ASN A 311 -5.26 -16.13 -23.28
N GLU A 312 -5.20 -16.16 -21.94
CA GLU A 312 -6.24 -16.76 -21.09
C GLU A 312 -7.15 -15.70 -20.47
N CYS A 313 -6.60 -14.53 -20.15
CA CYS A 313 -7.31 -13.49 -19.41
C CYS A 313 -8.11 -12.51 -20.28
N GLY A 314 -8.50 -12.93 -21.49
CA GLY A 314 -9.42 -12.20 -22.36
C GLY A 314 -8.87 -10.87 -22.88
N MET A 315 -7.55 -10.74 -22.98
CA MET A 315 -6.87 -9.51 -23.42
C MET A 315 -7.13 -9.27 -24.91
N GLN A 316 -7.37 -8.01 -25.26
CA GLN A 316 -7.49 -7.59 -26.65
C GLN A 316 -6.11 -7.43 -27.26
N LYS A 317 -5.84 -8.20 -28.31
CA LYS A 317 -4.59 -8.18 -29.08
C LYS A 317 -4.72 -7.24 -30.28
N ALA A 318 -3.80 -6.28 -30.40
CA ALA A 318 -3.66 -5.42 -31.57
C ALA A 318 -2.23 -5.56 -32.12
N LEU A 319 -2.08 -5.53 -33.45
CA LEU A 319 -0.80 -5.80 -34.13
C LEU A 319 -0.15 -4.56 -34.76
N SER A 320 -0.85 -3.42 -34.83
CA SER A 320 -0.37 -2.22 -35.51
C SER A 320 -0.49 -1.00 -34.60
N PRO A 321 0.56 -0.17 -34.44
CA PRO A 321 1.90 -0.26 -35.05
C PRO A 321 2.91 -1.15 -34.28
N TYR A 322 2.51 -1.72 -33.15
CA TYR A 322 3.28 -2.67 -32.32
C TYR A 322 2.32 -3.67 -31.67
N LEU A 323 2.82 -4.85 -31.30
CA LEU A 323 2.02 -5.85 -30.61
C LEU A 323 1.58 -5.31 -29.24
N THR A 324 0.27 -5.11 -29.09
CA THR A 324 -0.33 -4.55 -27.88
C THR A 324 -1.34 -5.53 -27.30
N PHE A 325 -1.27 -5.74 -26.00
CA PHE A 325 -2.31 -6.40 -25.21
C PHE A 325 -2.98 -5.37 -24.31
N SER A 326 -4.31 -5.30 -24.35
CA SER A 326 -5.05 -4.35 -23.52
C SER A 326 -6.33 -4.96 -22.96
N ASN A 327 -6.71 -4.54 -21.76
CA ASN A 327 -7.97 -4.94 -21.14
C ASN A 327 -8.39 -3.94 -20.05
N LEU A 328 -9.60 -4.12 -19.52
CA LEU A 328 -10.06 -3.49 -18.30
C LEU A 328 -9.89 -4.48 -17.14
N VAL A 329 -9.16 -4.05 -16.12
CA VAL A 329 -8.98 -4.78 -14.86
C VAL A 329 -9.80 -4.08 -13.80
N MET A 330 -10.68 -4.82 -13.15
CA MET A 330 -11.51 -4.32 -12.06
C MET A 330 -10.93 -4.84 -10.74
N LEU A 331 -10.58 -3.91 -9.85
CA LEU A 331 -10.34 -4.21 -8.45
C LEU A 331 -11.66 -3.98 -7.72
N LYS A 332 -12.19 -5.04 -7.13
CA LYS A 332 -13.48 -5.02 -6.45
C LYS A 332 -13.30 -5.35 -4.99
N GLU A 333 -13.81 -4.50 -4.11
CA GLU A 333 -13.75 -4.74 -2.68
C GLU A 333 -15.02 -5.44 -2.18
N GLY A 334 -14.86 -6.43 -1.30
CA GLY A 334 -15.96 -7.20 -0.75
C GLY A 334 -16.56 -8.19 -1.75
N SER A 335 -17.80 -8.61 -1.48
CA SER A 335 -18.46 -9.72 -2.17
C SER A 335 -19.83 -9.33 -2.75
N THR A 336 -20.14 -8.04 -2.87
CA THR A 336 -21.42 -7.58 -3.42
C THR A 336 -21.35 -7.49 -4.95
N GLU A 337 -22.47 -7.60 -5.65
CA GLU A 337 -22.48 -7.37 -7.11
C GLU A 337 -22.50 -5.87 -7.48
N LEU A 338 -22.78 -5.01 -6.50
CA LEU A 338 -22.90 -3.56 -6.69
C LEU A 338 -21.53 -2.92 -6.85
N ILE A 339 -21.41 -1.99 -7.80
CA ILE A 339 -20.22 -1.14 -7.92
C ILE A 339 -20.23 -0.13 -6.78
N THR A 340 -19.16 -0.10 -6.00
CA THR A 340 -19.02 0.84 -4.88
C THR A 340 -17.98 1.91 -5.18
N VAL A 341 -17.91 2.95 -4.35
CA VAL A 341 -16.84 3.96 -4.42
C VAL A 341 -15.45 3.36 -4.19
N MET A 342 -15.37 2.16 -3.63
CA MET A 342 -14.12 1.44 -3.36
C MET A 342 -13.57 0.79 -4.62
N ASP A 343 -14.44 0.38 -5.53
CA ASP A 343 -14.06 -0.37 -6.72
C ASP A 343 -13.23 0.52 -7.66
N LYS A 344 -12.16 -0.05 -8.22
CA LYS A 344 -11.27 0.63 -9.17
C LYS A 344 -11.33 -0.05 -10.53
N LEU A 345 -11.36 0.74 -11.59
CA LEU A 345 -11.32 0.26 -12.96
C LEU A 345 -10.03 0.76 -13.63
N LEU A 346 -9.17 -0.17 -14.02
CA LEU A 346 -7.87 0.10 -14.60
C LEU A 346 -7.89 -0.28 -16.07
N LYS A 347 -7.55 0.66 -16.95
CA LYS A 347 -7.25 0.35 -18.34
C LYS A 347 -5.78 -0.01 -18.45
N VAL A 348 -5.48 -1.30 -18.58
CA VAL A 348 -4.12 -1.79 -18.73
C VAL A 348 -3.76 -1.93 -20.20
N VAL A 349 -2.55 -1.50 -20.56
CA VAL A 349 -2.03 -1.56 -21.93
C VAL A 349 -0.56 -1.98 -21.86
N CYS A 350 -0.27 -3.19 -22.34
CA CYS A 350 1.08 -3.70 -22.51
C CYS A 350 1.46 -3.59 -23.98
N ARG A 351 2.48 -2.75 -24.27
CA ARG A 351 3.08 -2.63 -25.61
C ARG A 351 4.35 -3.46 -25.63
N ILE A 352 4.37 -4.47 -26.47
CA ILE A 352 5.55 -5.31 -26.66
C ILE A 352 6.38 -4.71 -27.78
N HIS A 353 7.67 -4.53 -27.51
CA HIS A 353 8.61 -3.97 -28.47
C HIS A 353 8.75 -4.90 -29.68
N ASN A 354 8.92 -4.33 -30.88
CA ASN A 354 9.02 -5.12 -32.12
C ASN A 354 10.30 -5.99 -32.19
N ASP A 355 11.28 -5.70 -31.34
CA ASP A 355 12.51 -6.49 -31.20
C ASP A 355 12.30 -7.77 -30.36
N LEU A 356 11.18 -7.86 -29.64
CA LEU A 356 10.74 -9.09 -29.00
C LEU A 356 9.96 -9.91 -30.03
N GLU A 357 10.58 -10.97 -30.54
CA GLU A 357 9.85 -12.01 -31.25
C GLU A 357 8.95 -12.73 -30.25
N ILE A 358 7.63 -12.47 -30.35
CA ILE A 358 6.62 -13.30 -29.69
C ILE A 358 6.20 -14.35 -30.71
N PRO A 359 6.73 -15.58 -30.60
CA PRO A 359 6.24 -16.65 -31.44
C PRO A 359 4.72 -16.88 -31.23
N PRO A 360 4.01 -17.41 -32.23
CA PRO A 360 2.70 -18.03 -32.04
C PRO A 360 2.69 -18.96 -30.82
N VAL A 361 1.50 -19.19 -30.23
CA VAL A 361 1.30 -20.01 -29.01
C VAL A 361 1.95 -21.41 -29.09
N ASP A 362 2.21 -21.90 -30.31
CA ASP A 362 2.80 -23.22 -30.57
C ASP A 362 4.27 -23.17 -31.05
N GLN A 363 4.92 -22.01 -31.08
CA GLN A 363 6.31 -21.85 -31.54
C GLN A 363 7.26 -21.59 -30.37
N HIS A 364 7.54 -22.61 -29.57
CA HIS A 364 8.64 -22.54 -28.62
C HIS A 364 9.89 -23.19 -29.21
N LEU A 365 11.02 -22.49 -29.11
CA LEU A 365 12.30 -23.11 -29.39
C LEU A 365 12.62 -24.09 -28.26
N SER A 366 12.44 -25.38 -28.53
CA SER A 366 12.38 -26.40 -27.49
C SER A 366 13.32 -27.56 -27.82
N PHE A 367 14.28 -27.79 -26.93
CA PHE A 367 15.11 -28.99 -26.94
C PHE A 367 14.52 -29.98 -25.94
N HIS A 368 14.31 -31.23 -26.35
CA HIS A 368 13.62 -32.22 -25.55
C HIS A 368 14.56 -33.37 -25.18
N PHE A 369 14.65 -33.67 -23.89
CA PHE A 369 15.23 -34.90 -23.38
C PHE A 369 14.13 -35.80 -22.81
N ARG A 370 14.17 -37.09 -23.15
CA ARG A 370 13.34 -38.10 -22.48
C ARG A 370 14.18 -38.84 -21.45
N ILE A 371 13.78 -38.70 -20.19
CA ILE A 371 14.39 -39.39 -19.04
C ILE A 371 13.55 -40.66 -18.81
N GLU A 372 14.12 -41.85 -19.05
CA GLU A 372 13.44 -43.13 -18.80
C GLU A 372 13.83 -43.72 -17.45
N ASP A 373 15.12 -43.66 -17.09
CA ASP A 373 15.68 -44.09 -15.82
C ASP A 373 16.26 -42.88 -15.07
N GLY A 374 16.25 -42.89 -13.73
CA GLY A 374 16.62 -41.75 -12.89
C GLY A 374 18.00 -41.10 -13.15
N ASN A 375 18.86 -41.73 -13.96
CA ASN A 375 20.22 -41.27 -14.25
C ASN A 375 20.60 -41.20 -15.75
N ILE A 376 19.73 -41.57 -16.72
CA ILE A 376 20.14 -41.65 -18.14
C ILE A 376 19.03 -41.16 -19.10
N THR A 377 19.41 -40.29 -20.04
CA THR A 377 18.59 -39.84 -21.17
C THR A 377 18.92 -40.62 -22.45
N LYS A 378 17.97 -40.77 -23.40
CA LYS A 378 18.23 -41.33 -24.74
C LYS A 378 18.22 -40.24 -25.82
N GLN A 379 19.09 -40.42 -26.81
CA GLN A 379 19.26 -39.58 -28.01
C GLN A 379 17.90 -39.24 -28.65
N MET A 380 17.59 -37.95 -28.74
CA MET A 380 16.48 -37.42 -29.53
C MET A 380 17.01 -36.30 -30.43
N LEU A 381 16.81 -36.44 -31.74
CA LEU A 381 17.03 -35.38 -32.71
C LEU A 381 16.15 -34.17 -32.37
N ALA A 382 16.74 -32.97 -32.43
CA ALA A 382 16.02 -31.70 -32.44
C ALA A 382 14.87 -31.79 -33.44
N LYS A 383 13.62 -31.81 -32.96
CA LYS A 383 12.47 -31.81 -33.86
C LYS A 383 12.40 -30.42 -34.47
N ASN A 384 12.74 -30.32 -35.76
CA ASN A 384 12.43 -29.16 -36.57
C ASN A 384 10.98 -28.73 -36.33
N ILE A 385 10.80 -27.43 -36.13
CA ILE A 385 9.52 -26.74 -35.95
C ILE A 385 8.46 -27.36 -36.87
N GLN A 386 7.49 -28.09 -36.34
CA GLN A 386 6.35 -28.56 -37.13
C GLN A 386 5.40 -27.39 -37.38
N ILE A 387 5.63 -26.69 -38.47
CA ILE A 387 4.76 -25.61 -38.95
C ILE A 387 3.45 -26.23 -39.46
N SER A 388 2.33 -25.87 -38.84
CA SER A 388 1.00 -26.18 -39.36
C SER A 388 0.89 -25.74 -40.83
N PRO A 389 0.39 -26.58 -41.76
CA PRO A 389 0.38 -26.29 -43.19
C PRO A 389 -0.40 -25.01 -43.55
N GLN A 390 -1.24 -24.50 -42.65
CA GLN A 390 -2.00 -23.26 -42.83
C GLN A 390 -1.19 -21.97 -42.57
N LEU A 391 0.04 -22.07 -42.02
CA LEU A 391 0.90 -20.93 -41.68
C LEU A 391 2.15 -20.78 -42.57
N ARG A 392 2.32 -21.60 -43.62
CA ARG A 392 3.48 -21.53 -44.53
C ARG A 392 3.65 -20.19 -45.25
N SER A 393 2.62 -19.36 -45.32
CA SER A 393 2.70 -18.02 -45.92
C SER A 393 3.31 -16.95 -45.01
N TYR A 394 3.60 -17.26 -43.74
CA TYR A 394 4.01 -16.26 -42.73
C TYR A 394 5.34 -16.55 -42.02
N VAL A 395 5.96 -17.72 -42.25
CA VAL A 395 7.20 -18.11 -41.57
C VAL A 395 8.35 -18.10 -42.58
N THR A 396 9.13 -17.02 -42.59
CA THR A 396 10.54 -17.10 -43.00
C THR A 396 11.26 -18.03 -42.02
N GLN A 397 12.23 -18.82 -42.50
CA GLN A 397 12.99 -19.81 -41.72
C GLN A 397 13.33 -19.34 -40.29
N PRO A 398 13.39 -20.24 -39.28
CA PRO A 398 13.76 -19.85 -37.93
C PRO A 398 15.06 -19.05 -37.94
N ARG A 399 15.06 -17.87 -37.31
CA ARG A 399 16.23 -16.97 -37.26
C ARG A 399 17.32 -17.45 -36.32
N TYR A 400 17.04 -18.42 -35.47
CA TYR A 400 17.99 -19.03 -34.55
C TYR A 400 17.65 -20.50 -34.26
N THR A 401 18.67 -21.27 -33.85
CA THR A 401 18.55 -22.62 -33.27
C THR A 401 19.22 -22.68 -31.90
N MET A 402 18.80 -23.63 -31.07
CA MET A 402 19.37 -23.89 -29.75
C MET A 402 19.75 -25.36 -29.66
N GLU A 403 20.96 -25.61 -29.19
CA GLU A 403 21.52 -26.94 -28.98
C GLU A 403 22.08 -27.01 -27.56
N VAL A 404 21.93 -28.17 -26.93
CA VAL A 404 22.56 -28.47 -25.65
C VAL A 404 23.91 -29.08 -25.95
N MET A 405 24.97 -28.59 -25.30
CA MET A 405 26.35 -28.99 -25.54
C MET A 405 26.96 -29.54 -24.26
N ASP A 406 27.84 -30.53 -24.37
CA ASP A 406 28.65 -31.03 -23.27
C ASP A 406 29.76 -30.03 -22.87
N VAL A 407 30.50 -30.34 -21.80
CA VAL A 407 31.66 -29.54 -21.35
C VAL A 407 32.74 -29.36 -22.43
N ASN A 408 32.80 -30.26 -23.40
CA ASN A 408 33.75 -30.22 -24.52
C ASN A 408 33.20 -29.45 -25.75
N ARG A 409 32.00 -28.86 -25.64
CA ARG A 409 31.28 -28.16 -26.71
C ARG A 409 30.90 -29.06 -27.89
N ASN A 410 30.58 -30.30 -27.63
CA ASN A 410 29.92 -31.18 -28.59
C ASN A 410 28.42 -31.24 -28.29
N PRO A 411 27.55 -31.42 -29.29
CA PRO A 411 26.12 -31.63 -29.05
C PRO A 411 25.88 -32.77 -28.06
N ALA A 412 25.22 -32.47 -26.96
CA ALA A 412 24.90 -33.42 -25.91
C ALA A 412 23.71 -34.28 -26.35
N GLU A 413 23.98 -35.54 -26.67
CA GLU A 413 22.96 -36.53 -27.02
C GLU A 413 22.35 -37.22 -25.79
N VAL A 414 23.11 -37.27 -24.70
CA VAL A 414 22.76 -37.87 -23.41
C VAL A 414 23.37 -37.01 -22.30
N VAL A 415 22.57 -36.71 -21.28
CA VAL A 415 22.93 -35.97 -20.06
C VAL A 415 22.51 -36.76 -18.81
N GLN A 416 23.32 -36.67 -17.76
CA GLN A 416 23.12 -37.25 -16.43
C GLN A 416 23.03 -36.16 -15.35
N ILE A 417 22.52 -36.52 -14.17
CA ILE A 417 22.49 -35.62 -13.01
C ILE A 417 23.93 -35.34 -12.57
N GLY A 418 24.29 -34.05 -12.54
CA GLY A 418 25.64 -33.59 -12.18
C GLY A 418 26.53 -33.24 -13.38
N ASP A 419 26.06 -33.48 -14.60
CA ASP A 419 26.79 -33.08 -15.80
C ASP A 419 26.80 -31.55 -15.96
N GLU A 420 27.96 -31.02 -16.36
CA GLU A 420 28.13 -29.62 -16.76
C GLU A 420 28.13 -29.49 -18.29
N GLY A 421 27.60 -28.37 -18.79
CA GLY A 421 27.49 -28.14 -20.23
C GLY A 421 27.12 -26.71 -20.58
N TYR A 422 26.83 -26.50 -21.86
CA TYR A 422 26.50 -25.18 -22.42
C TYR A 422 25.22 -25.25 -23.23
N LEU A 423 24.54 -24.10 -23.37
CA LEU A 423 23.48 -23.92 -24.35
C LEU A 423 24.05 -23.09 -25.51
N LEU A 424 24.09 -23.68 -26.70
CA LEU A 424 24.53 -23.00 -27.92
C LEU A 424 23.32 -22.45 -28.66
N LEU A 425 23.24 -21.12 -28.77
CA LEU A 425 22.28 -20.42 -29.62
C LEU A 425 22.97 -19.98 -30.91
N THR A 426 22.53 -20.51 -32.05
CA THR A 426 23.07 -20.17 -33.37
C THR A 426 22.11 -19.24 -34.08
N LEU A 427 22.58 -18.06 -34.50
CA LEU A 427 21.80 -17.11 -35.31
C LEU A 427 21.99 -17.41 -36.80
N HIS A 428 20.89 -17.51 -37.54
CA HIS A 428 20.89 -17.80 -38.98
C HIS A 428 20.91 -16.54 -39.86
N GLU A 429 20.72 -15.35 -39.29
CA GLU A 429 20.84 -14.05 -39.97
C GLU A 429 21.98 -13.19 -39.38
N LYS A 430 22.60 -12.32 -40.22
CA LYS A 430 23.75 -11.45 -39.89
C LYS A 430 23.46 -10.46 -38.74
N PRO A 431 24.49 -9.97 -38.03
CA PRO A 431 24.53 -9.94 -36.57
C PRO A 431 23.56 -8.92 -35.98
N ILE A 432 22.61 -9.43 -35.20
CA ILE A 432 21.82 -8.65 -34.25
C ILE A 432 22.41 -8.92 -32.87
N LYS A 433 22.66 -7.88 -32.07
CA LYS A 433 22.93 -8.08 -30.63
C LYS A 433 21.66 -8.66 -30.02
N PHE A 434 21.75 -9.86 -29.45
CA PHE A 434 20.62 -10.50 -28.79
C PHE A 434 20.89 -10.65 -27.29
N SER A 435 19.81 -10.67 -26.51
CA SER A 435 19.81 -11.00 -25.09
C SER A 435 18.74 -12.05 -24.85
N ILE A 436 19.02 -12.98 -23.95
CA ILE A 436 18.04 -13.95 -23.46
C ILE A 436 17.38 -13.31 -22.26
N ILE A 437 16.08 -13.05 -22.36
CA ILE A 437 15.30 -12.37 -21.32
C ILE A 437 14.75 -13.41 -20.35
N ASP A 438 14.26 -14.54 -20.88
CA ASP A 438 13.68 -15.62 -20.11
C ASP A 438 14.14 -16.97 -20.68
N LEU A 439 14.54 -17.90 -19.81
CA LEU A 439 14.84 -19.28 -20.14
C LEU A 439 14.29 -20.19 -19.04
N PHE A 440 13.41 -21.12 -19.41
CA PHE A 440 12.82 -22.07 -18.48
C PHE A 440 13.05 -23.51 -18.95
N ALA A 441 13.34 -24.42 -18.03
CA ALA A 441 13.17 -25.85 -18.24
C ALA A 441 11.76 -26.26 -17.82
N ARG A 442 11.11 -27.12 -18.62
CA ARG A 442 9.78 -27.65 -18.30
C ARG A 442 9.81 -29.17 -18.32
N ASP A 443 9.34 -29.78 -17.25
CA ASP A 443 9.00 -31.19 -17.25
C ASP A 443 7.67 -31.39 -18.00
N THR A 444 7.72 -32.09 -19.12
CA THR A 444 6.56 -32.33 -19.98
C THR A 444 5.52 -33.27 -19.36
N GLN A 445 5.91 -34.13 -18.40
CA GLN A 445 4.97 -35.04 -17.72
C GLN A 445 4.26 -34.36 -16.56
N SER A 446 5.00 -33.75 -15.64
CA SER A 446 4.37 -33.10 -14.48
C SER A 446 3.86 -31.68 -14.80
N GLY A 447 4.30 -31.09 -15.90
CA GLY A 447 4.01 -29.71 -16.26
C GLY A 447 4.82 -28.68 -15.47
N LYS A 448 5.67 -29.11 -14.53
CA LYS A 448 6.46 -28.23 -13.66
C LYS A 448 7.53 -27.48 -14.46
N THR A 449 7.64 -26.18 -14.22
CA THR A 449 8.63 -25.30 -14.83
C THR A 449 9.70 -24.88 -13.83
N PHE A 450 10.92 -24.72 -14.31
CA PHE A 450 12.11 -24.30 -13.57
C PHE A 450 12.75 -23.13 -14.31
N THR A 451 12.96 -22.01 -13.64
CA THR A 451 13.60 -20.84 -14.23
C THR A 451 15.12 -21.00 -14.24
N ILE A 452 15.72 -20.82 -15.42
CA ILE A 452 17.18 -20.86 -15.64
C ILE A 452 17.70 -19.43 -15.80
N ILE A 453 17.03 -18.62 -16.62
CA ILE A 453 17.28 -17.18 -16.76
C ILE A 453 15.92 -16.49 -16.58
N ASP A 454 15.89 -15.48 -15.73
CA ASP A 454 14.75 -14.55 -15.56
C ASP A 454 15.27 -13.14 -15.73
N SER A 455 14.38 -12.24 -16.13
CA SER A 455 14.67 -10.82 -16.32
C SER A 455 14.35 -9.94 -15.11
N ASP A 456 14.04 -10.56 -13.96
CA ASP A 456 13.74 -9.87 -12.70
C ASP A 456 14.88 -9.02 -12.15
#